data_AF-A0A6B1BNL0-F1
#
_entry.id   AF-A0A6B1BNL0-F1
#
_cell.length_a   1.000
_cell.length_b   1.000
_cell.length_c   1.000
_cell.angle_alpha   90.00
_cell.angle_beta   90.00
_cell.angle_gamma   90.00
#
_symmetry.space_group_name_H-M   'P 1'
#
loop_
_entity.id
_entity.type
_entity.pdbx_description
1 polymer ?
#
loop_
_entity_poly.entity_id
_entity_poly.type
_entity_poly.pdbx_seq_one_letter_code
_entity_poly.pdbx_strand_id
1 'polypeptide(L)'
;MSRLYYSEEGRVMPSLCEELTIFRRARKTLTLPATNAPGTVYILARPYPENNAPLRVSMNGAEVAALKPTRRGAYSWYEFSVEKLKEGENTFELWTDHTAMAGWSLAMEAGHPAPDSAISDDRGHTWRNERMGYLNAVLGEYVIRVRLAEGEDPPPPPMVWENADSSRFESLRQILPPAARDEGPLIKRVRALSSWLASSWEHTSSARAEQYAPWDAETLLAWAPGQIGHNGKRPVAMCVHYAAAFVSCAQAIGIPARCAVLTEAVNSFNGHFVAEVWFDHLRKWVVVDPNTDALFLKNGIPMSMDEIQAAGKNLKTHIEYGRGTEFQRTFPHIVEFMQENLEKGVCFQHRSVWFRSDLLEHPEFSPPAHGSLSYCEIGLVWEQRDRETGFGMFPHFGNKDYFNAAPVR
;
A
#
# COMPACT_ATOMS: atom_id res chain seq x y z
N MET A 1 15.79 -15.51 -12.53
CA MET A 1 14.62 -16.06 -11.82
C MET A 1 14.97 -16.03 -10.36
N SER A 2 14.04 -15.68 -9.48
CA SER A 2 14.23 -15.58 -8.02
C SER A 2 12.86 -15.73 -7.36
N ARG A 3 12.84 -16.12 -6.08
CA ARG A 3 11.61 -16.31 -5.31
C ARG A 3 11.66 -15.62 -3.97
N LEU A 4 10.57 -14.95 -3.60
CA LEU A 4 10.35 -14.40 -2.27
C LEU A 4 9.72 -15.42 -1.32
N TYR A 5 10.22 -15.45 -0.09
CA TYR A 5 9.73 -16.24 1.03
C TYR A 5 9.28 -15.30 2.15
N TYR A 6 8.04 -15.49 2.58
CA TYR A 6 7.31 -14.67 3.54
C TYR A 6 6.16 -15.51 4.12
N SER A 7 5.56 -15.05 5.21
CA SER A 7 4.47 -15.73 5.93
C SER A 7 3.41 -14.77 6.47
N GLU A 8 3.38 -13.53 5.98
CA GLU A 8 2.38 -12.50 6.30
C GLU A 8 1.78 -11.89 5.04
N GLU A 9 0.65 -11.18 5.15
CA GLU A 9 -0.05 -10.56 4.02
C GLU A 9 0.22 -9.05 3.87
N GLY A 10 1.06 -8.48 4.73
CA GLY A 10 1.38 -7.05 4.75
C GLY A 10 0.30 -6.21 5.39
N ARG A 11 -0.52 -6.78 6.29
CA ARG A 11 -1.64 -6.09 6.91
C ARG A 11 -1.22 -5.39 8.21
N VAL A 12 -0.33 -4.42 8.05
CA VAL A 12 0.30 -3.74 9.17
C VAL A 12 -0.48 -2.49 9.56
N MET A 13 -0.71 -2.31 10.86
CA MET A 13 -1.13 -1.05 11.46
C MET A 13 0.03 -0.45 12.23
N PRO A 14 0.52 0.76 11.90
CA PRO A 14 1.69 1.37 12.56
C PRO A 14 1.55 1.49 14.08
N SER A 15 0.32 1.58 14.58
CA SER A 15 -0.02 1.70 15.99
C SER A 15 -0.07 0.36 16.73
N LEU A 16 0.03 -0.79 16.04
CA LEU A 16 0.00 -2.13 16.64
C LEU A 16 1.28 -2.94 16.34
N CYS A 17 2.39 -2.25 16.11
CA CYS A 17 3.69 -2.87 15.82
C CYS A 17 4.45 -3.29 17.09
N GLU A 18 5.64 -3.87 16.89
CA GLU A 18 6.46 -4.38 17.99
C GLU A 18 7.61 -3.43 18.31
N GLU A 19 7.76 -3.09 19.58
CA GLU A 19 8.82 -2.20 20.03
C GLU A 19 10.01 -3.01 20.54
N LEU A 20 11.20 -2.75 19.99
CA LEU A 20 12.41 -3.52 20.28
C LEU A 20 13.27 -2.85 21.34
N THR A 21 13.85 -3.66 22.23
CA THR A 21 14.84 -3.26 23.23
C THR A 21 15.91 -4.34 23.37
N ILE A 22 16.90 -4.14 24.24
CA ILE A 22 17.92 -5.16 24.53
C ILE A 22 17.29 -6.40 25.19
N PHE A 23 16.22 -6.20 25.95
CA PHE A 23 15.44 -7.23 26.63
C PHE A 23 14.35 -7.80 25.73
N ARG A 24 13.70 -6.91 24.97
CA ARG A 24 12.57 -7.21 24.10
C ARG A 24 13.03 -7.53 22.68
N ARG A 25 13.21 -8.82 22.39
CA ARG A 25 13.74 -9.31 21.11
C ARG A 25 12.66 -9.98 20.29
N ALA A 26 12.57 -9.60 19.03
CA ALA A 26 11.70 -10.25 18.05
C ALA A 26 12.42 -11.44 17.43
N ARG A 27 11.67 -12.50 17.13
CA ARG A 27 12.12 -13.66 16.37
C ARG A 27 11.12 -13.95 15.26
N LYS A 28 11.64 -14.26 14.09
CA LYS A 28 10.90 -14.77 12.93
C LYS A 28 11.54 -16.06 12.48
N THR A 29 10.73 -17.08 12.19
CA THR A 29 11.20 -18.30 11.52
C THR A 29 10.65 -18.35 10.10
N LEU A 30 11.48 -18.72 9.13
CA LEU A 30 11.07 -18.98 7.75
C LEU A 30 11.63 -20.34 7.31
N THR A 31 10.78 -21.19 6.74
CA THR A 31 11.22 -22.44 6.12
C THR A 31 11.66 -22.18 4.68
N LEU A 32 12.91 -22.47 4.36
CA LEU A 32 13.54 -22.18 3.07
C LEU A 32 14.05 -23.47 2.41
N PRO A 33 14.06 -23.57 1.07
CA PRO A 33 14.74 -24.65 0.39
C PRO A 33 16.26 -24.50 0.49
N ALA A 34 17.00 -25.53 0.10
CA ALA A 34 18.44 -25.43 -0.10
C ALA A 34 18.78 -24.31 -1.10
N THR A 35 19.82 -23.55 -0.80
CA THR A 35 20.36 -22.49 -1.67
C THR A 35 21.88 -22.52 -1.62
N ASN A 36 22.50 -22.26 -2.76
CA ASN A 36 23.96 -22.11 -2.87
C ASN A 36 24.37 -20.64 -3.10
N ALA A 37 23.40 -19.75 -3.27
CA ALA A 37 23.61 -18.33 -3.44
C ALA A 37 23.33 -17.58 -2.12
N PRO A 38 23.91 -16.38 -1.95
CA PRO A 38 23.45 -15.47 -0.90
C PRO A 38 21.96 -15.14 -1.08
N GLY A 39 21.23 -15.05 0.03
CA GLY A 39 19.86 -14.55 0.06
C GLY A 39 19.82 -13.06 0.37
N THR A 40 18.77 -12.37 -0.08
CA THR A 40 18.50 -10.98 0.30
C THR A 40 17.41 -10.94 1.36
N VAL A 41 17.71 -10.35 2.52
CA VAL A 41 16.75 -10.16 3.62
C VAL A 41 16.17 -8.76 3.52
N TYR A 42 14.85 -8.66 3.67
CA TYR A 42 14.10 -7.41 3.75
C TYR A 42 13.41 -7.32 5.11
N ILE A 43 13.62 -6.21 5.82
CA ILE A 43 12.98 -5.92 7.09
C ILE A 43 12.25 -4.59 6.98
N LEU A 44 10.96 -4.57 7.31
CA LEU A 44 10.19 -3.34 7.42
C LEU A 44 10.23 -2.84 8.87
N ALA A 45 10.91 -1.72 9.11
CA ALA A 45 11.06 -1.16 10.46
C ALA A 45 11.10 0.36 10.44
N ARG A 46 10.85 0.97 11.60
CA ARG A 46 10.91 2.41 11.85
C ARG A 46 11.84 2.70 13.02
N PRO A 47 12.97 3.40 12.81
CA PRO A 47 13.73 3.97 13.91
C PRO A 47 13.03 5.20 14.47
N TYR A 48 13.08 5.41 15.79
CA TYR A 48 12.58 6.63 16.41
C TYR A 48 13.42 7.87 16.00
N PRO A 49 12.84 9.09 16.03
CA PRO A 49 13.52 10.33 15.62
C PRO A 49 14.90 10.56 16.24
N GLU A 50 15.07 10.23 17.52
CA GLU A 50 16.31 10.46 18.28
C GLU A 50 17.22 9.21 18.36
N ASN A 51 16.84 8.13 17.68
CA ASN A 51 17.57 6.87 17.78
C ASN A 51 18.89 6.91 17.01
N ASN A 52 19.96 6.46 17.68
CA ASN A 52 21.30 6.27 17.10
C ASN A 52 21.80 4.81 17.23
N ALA A 53 21.11 3.95 17.99
CA ALA A 53 21.47 2.56 18.14
C ALA A 53 21.06 1.75 16.89
N PRO A 54 21.87 0.76 16.48
CA PRO A 54 21.53 -0.08 15.34
C PRO A 54 20.32 -0.97 15.64
N LEU A 55 19.65 -1.41 14.58
CA LEU A 55 18.83 -2.61 14.61
C LEU A 55 19.77 -3.80 14.36
N ARG A 56 20.01 -4.59 15.39
CA ARG A 56 20.85 -5.79 15.31
C ARG A 56 20.00 -6.95 14.81
N VAL A 57 20.61 -7.76 13.95
CA VAL A 57 19.96 -8.94 13.38
C VAL A 57 20.91 -10.12 13.53
N SER A 58 20.42 -11.18 14.17
CA SER A 58 21.06 -12.49 14.12
C SER A 58 20.29 -13.42 13.21
N MET A 59 21.00 -14.36 12.59
CA MET A 59 20.43 -15.45 11.82
C MET A 59 21.02 -16.76 12.35
N ASN A 60 20.17 -17.70 12.74
CA ASN A 60 20.58 -19.00 13.27
C ASN A 60 21.60 -18.89 14.42
N GLY A 61 21.45 -17.87 15.28
CA GLY A 61 22.31 -17.62 16.45
C GLY A 61 23.59 -16.82 16.19
N ALA A 62 23.89 -16.45 14.94
CA ALA A 62 25.04 -15.60 14.61
C ALA A 62 24.56 -14.20 14.21
N GLU A 63 25.17 -13.14 14.75
CA GLU A 63 24.89 -11.76 14.31
C GLU A 63 25.35 -11.59 12.86
N VAL A 64 24.43 -11.21 11.97
CA VAL A 64 24.67 -11.07 10.52
C VAL A 64 24.58 -9.62 10.04
N ALA A 65 23.90 -8.74 10.79
CA ALA A 65 23.80 -7.32 10.44
C ALA A 65 23.58 -6.42 11.67
N ALA A 66 24.04 -5.17 11.53
CA ALA A 66 23.75 -4.06 12.44
C ALA A 66 23.32 -2.84 11.60
N LEU A 67 22.01 -2.70 11.39
CA LEU A 67 21.43 -1.73 10.46
C LEU A 67 21.38 -0.34 11.11
N LYS A 68 21.93 0.66 10.41
CA LYS A 68 21.94 2.06 10.89
C LYS A 68 20.57 2.71 10.67
N PRO A 69 20.14 3.61 11.57
CA PRO A 69 18.90 4.37 11.39
C PRO A 69 19.09 5.44 10.29
N THR A 70 18.53 5.23 9.10
CA THR A 70 18.67 6.16 7.95
C THR A 70 17.42 7.02 7.73
N ARG A 71 16.22 6.48 7.98
CA ARG A 71 14.92 7.17 7.81
C ARG A 71 14.17 7.25 9.14
N ARG A 72 14.66 8.11 10.03
CA ARG A 72 14.10 8.27 11.38
C ARG A 72 12.67 8.80 11.33
N GLY A 73 11.79 8.21 12.15
CA GLY A 73 10.37 8.58 12.25
C GLY A 73 9.46 7.93 11.20
N ALA A 74 9.98 7.22 10.20
CA ALA A 74 9.19 6.58 9.16
C ALA A 74 9.53 5.09 9.01
N TYR A 75 8.52 4.28 8.70
CA TYR A 75 8.74 2.90 8.31
C TYR A 75 9.42 2.83 6.95
N SER A 76 10.45 2.01 6.83
CA SER A 76 11.20 1.81 5.59
C SER A 76 11.68 0.38 5.49
N TRP A 77 11.83 -0.08 4.26
CA TRP A 77 12.50 -1.34 3.96
C TRP A 77 14.01 -1.17 4.14
N TYR A 78 14.57 -2.04 4.97
CA TYR A 78 16.01 -2.25 5.11
C TYR A 78 16.36 -3.55 4.41
N GLU A 79 17.41 -3.52 3.59
CA GLU A 79 17.88 -4.67 2.85
C GLU A 79 19.35 -4.97 3.16
N PHE A 80 19.69 -6.26 3.19
CA PHE A 80 21.07 -6.72 3.28
C PHE A 80 21.19 -8.17 2.76
N SER A 81 22.39 -8.56 2.36
CA SER A 81 22.70 -9.92 1.91
C SER A 81 23.10 -10.80 3.08
N VAL A 82 22.67 -12.07 3.07
CA VAL A 82 23.10 -13.09 4.02
C VAL A 82 23.62 -14.33 3.31
N GLU A 83 24.63 -14.97 3.91
CA GLU A 83 25.16 -16.26 3.50
C GLU A 83 24.77 -17.33 4.51
N LYS A 84 24.98 -18.62 4.18
CA LYS A 84 24.76 -19.76 5.09
C LYS A 84 23.31 -19.93 5.56
N LEU A 85 22.36 -19.58 4.70
CA LEU A 85 20.99 -20.06 4.85
C LEU A 85 21.01 -21.59 4.74
N LYS A 86 20.28 -22.27 5.63
CA LYS A 86 20.18 -23.73 5.61
C LYS A 86 18.86 -24.15 4.98
N GLU A 87 18.81 -25.34 4.40
CA GLU A 87 17.55 -25.98 4.08
C GLU A 87 16.73 -26.20 5.36
N GLY A 88 15.44 -25.92 5.31
CA GLY A 88 14.54 -25.96 6.47
C GLY A 88 14.42 -24.61 7.19
N GLU A 89 14.23 -24.66 8.51
CA GLU A 89 13.91 -23.49 9.33
C GLU A 89 15.10 -22.54 9.52
N ASN A 90 14.99 -21.30 9.07
CA ASN A 90 15.96 -20.23 9.36
C ASN A 90 15.32 -19.23 10.33
N THR A 91 16.02 -18.95 11.42
CA THR A 91 15.53 -18.07 12.48
C THR A 91 16.26 -16.74 12.45
N PHE A 92 15.52 -15.64 12.37
CA PHE A 92 16.01 -14.27 12.43
C PHE A 92 15.61 -13.67 13.77
N GLU A 93 16.56 -13.14 14.53
CA GLU A 93 16.29 -12.42 15.79
C GLU A 93 16.71 -10.97 15.68
N LEU A 94 15.88 -10.06 16.18
CA LEU A 94 16.04 -8.63 16.03
C LEU A 94 15.93 -7.93 17.37
N TRP A 95 16.87 -7.04 17.65
CA TRP A 95 16.87 -6.24 18.87
C TRP A 95 17.66 -4.94 18.65
N THR A 96 17.65 -4.08 19.66
CA THR A 96 18.48 -2.87 19.68
C THR A 96 19.08 -2.67 21.06
N ASP A 97 20.10 -1.82 21.18
CA ASP A 97 20.84 -1.64 22.43
C ASP A 97 20.10 -0.76 23.46
N HIS A 98 18.94 -0.18 23.08
CA HIS A 98 18.09 0.57 23.98
C HIS A 98 17.47 -0.32 25.06
N THR A 99 17.34 0.21 26.28
CA THR A 99 16.61 -0.46 27.37
C THR A 99 15.12 -0.12 27.39
N ALA A 100 14.70 0.94 26.69
CA ALA A 100 13.31 1.38 26.57
C ALA A 100 12.83 1.31 25.11
N MET A 101 11.50 1.31 24.91
CA MET A 101 10.81 1.31 23.61
C MET A 101 10.95 2.65 22.87
N ALA A 102 12.19 3.04 22.59
CA ALA A 102 12.56 4.32 21.96
C ALA A 102 13.63 4.15 20.87
N GLY A 103 13.93 2.89 20.50
CA GLY A 103 14.92 2.58 19.46
C GLY A 103 14.25 2.31 18.13
N TRP A 104 13.59 1.16 18.02
CA TRP A 104 13.04 0.64 16.77
C TRP A 104 11.65 0.03 16.98
N SER A 105 10.76 0.35 16.05
CA SER A 105 9.46 -0.32 15.90
C SER A 105 9.54 -1.25 14.67
N LEU A 106 9.28 -2.54 14.87
CA LEU A 106 9.28 -3.57 13.83
C LEU A 106 7.86 -3.77 13.33
N ALA A 107 7.67 -3.71 12.01
CA ALA A 107 6.36 -3.90 11.41
C ALA A 107 5.85 -5.32 11.68
N MET A 108 4.57 -5.39 12.06
CA MET A 108 3.90 -6.62 12.46
C MET A 108 2.48 -6.63 11.91
N GLU A 109 2.10 -7.73 11.29
CA GLU A 109 0.71 -8.03 10.98
C GLU A 109 0.02 -8.52 12.26
N ALA A 110 -0.80 -7.65 12.87
CA ALA A 110 -1.52 -7.97 14.09
C ALA A 110 -2.76 -8.82 13.77
N GLY A 111 -2.96 -9.89 14.54
CA GLY A 111 -4.07 -10.83 14.36
C GLY A 111 -3.79 -12.01 13.43
N HIS A 112 -2.53 -12.23 13.03
CA HIS A 112 -2.17 -13.38 12.19
C HIS A 112 -2.57 -14.71 12.87
N PRO A 113 -3.30 -15.62 12.18
CA PRO A 113 -3.93 -16.78 12.82
C PRO A 113 -2.96 -17.87 13.26
N ALA A 114 -1.82 -18.00 12.58
CA ALA A 114 -0.79 -19.01 12.87
C ALA A 114 0.61 -18.40 12.72
N PRO A 115 1.07 -17.57 13.67
CA PRO A 115 2.33 -16.85 13.55
C PRO A 115 3.54 -17.78 13.73
N ASP A 116 4.51 -17.66 12.83
CA ASP A 116 5.88 -18.20 12.93
C ASP A 116 6.85 -17.17 13.54
N SER A 117 6.28 -16.16 14.20
CA SER A 117 6.99 -15.11 14.92
C SER A 117 6.81 -15.24 16.44
N ALA A 118 7.80 -14.80 17.20
CA ALA A 118 7.79 -14.82 18.65
C ALA A 118 8.52 -13.61 19.24
N ILE A 119 8.13 -13.23 20.45
CA ILE A 119 8.79 -12.19 21.23
C ILE A 119 9.45 -12.81 22.47
N SER A 120 10.60 -12.27 22.86
CA SER A 120 11.26 -12.53 24.12
C SER A 120 11.29 -11.24 24.94
N ASP A 121 11.16 -11.34 26.27
CA ASP A 121 11.30 -10.22 27.20
C ASP A 121 12.55 -10.36 28.10
N ASP A 122 13.36 -11.40 27.89
CA ASP A 122 14.51 -11.77 28.72
C ASP A 122 15.80 -11.93 27.90
N ARG A 123 15.96 -11.14 26.83
CA ARG A 123 17.15 -11.15 25.95
C ARG A 123 17.31 -12.43 25.12
N GLY A 124 16.22 -13.12 24.84
CA GLY A 124 16.17 -14.30 23.98
C GLY A 124 16.31 -15.64 24.72
N HIS A 125 16.19 -15.66 26.05
CA HIS A 125 16.23 -16.92 26.81
C HIS A 125 14.91 -17.68 26.72
N THR A 126 13.77 -16.97 26.75
CA THR A 126 12.42 -17.53 26.57
C THR A 126 11.68 -16.79 25.46
N TRP A 127 10.74 -17.50 24.82
CA TRP A 127 10.02 -17.03 23.65
C TRP A 127 8.54 -17.37 23.76
N ARG A 128 7.70 -16.44 23.32
CA ARG A 128 6.25 -16.62 23.23
C ARG A 128 5.73 -16.04 21.92
N ASN A 129 4.74 -16.70 21.33
CA ASN A 129 4.05 -16.26 20.12
C ASN A 129 2.60 -15.82 20.40
N GLU A 130 2.27 -15.63 21.68
CA GLU A 130 1.00 -15.07 22.14
C GLU A 130 1.24 -13.71 22.81
N ARG A 131 0.21 -12.85 22.80
CA ARG A 131 0.23 -11.53 23.47
C ARG A 131 1.39 -10.65 23.02
N MET A 132 1.65 -10.59 21.73
CA MET A 132 2.70 -9.80 21.07
C MET A 132 2.29 -8.33 20.89
N GLY A 133 3.20 -7.53 20.32
CA GLY A 133 3.03 -6.09 20.12
C GLY A 133 3.30 -5.29 21.39
N TYR A 134 3.47 -3.98 21.26
CA TYR A 134 3.94 -3.13 22.37
C TYR A 134 3.05 -3.15 23.63
N LEU A 135 1.75 -3.44 23.49
CA LEU A 135 0.79 -3.59 24.59
C LEU A 135 0.52 -5.05 25.01
N ASN A 136 1.19 -6.00 24.40
CA ASN A 136 1.05 -7.42 24.66
C ASN A 136 -0.38 -7.96 24.51
N ALA A 137 -1.05 -7.62 23.41
CA ALA A 137 -2.50 -7.80 23.26
C ALA A 137 -2.90 -8.69 22.07
N VAL A 138 -2.00 -8.94 21.12
CA VAL A 138 -2.36 -9.56 19.83
C VAL A 138 -1.52 -10.80 19.53
N LEU A 139 -2.00 -11.68 18.66
CA LEU A 139 -1.09 -12.53 17.88
C LEU A 139 -0.44 -11.66 16.82
N GLY A 140 0.74 -12.00 16.32
CA GLY A 140 1.31 -11.21 15.26
C GLY A 140 2.44 -11.88 14.49
N GLU A 141 2.58 -11.49 13.24
CA GLU A 141 3.60 -11.99 12.34
C GLU A 141 4.49 -10.85 11.86
N TYR A 142 5.81 -10.95 12.09
CA TYR A 142 6.73 -9.88 11.71
C TYR A 142 6.94 -9.83 10.19
N VAL A 143 7.00 -8.61 9.66
CA VAL A 143 7.23 -8.34 8.24
C VAL A 143 8.73 -8.41 7.94
N ILE A 144 9.19 -9.65 7.76
CA ILE A 144 10.55 -10.01 7.39
C ILE A 144 10.45 -11.01 6.26
N ARG A 145 11.14 -10.72 5.16
CA ARG A 145 11.07 -11.49 3.92
C ARG A 145 12.46 -11.85 3.44
N VAL A 146 12.59 -13.00 2.78
CA VAL A 146 13.87 -13.45 2.21
C VAL A 146 13.66 -13.75 0.73
N ARG A 147 14.48 -13.16 -0.14
CA ARG A 147 14.52 -13.52 -1.56
C ARG A 147 15.73 -14.40 -1.85
N LEU A 148 15.49 -15.54 -2.49
CA LEU A 148 16.53 -16.45 -2.96
C LEU A 148 16.69 -16.35 -4.47
N ALA A 149 17.91 -16.56 -4.97
CA ALA A 149 18.19 -16.64 -6.40
C ALA A 149 17.52 -17.87 -7.04
N GLU A 150 17.29 -18.93 -6.26
CA GLU A 150 16.61 -20.13 -6.72
C GLU A 150 15.09 -20.01 -6.62
N GLY A 151 14.41 -20.54 -7.64
CA GLY A 151 12.95 -20.56 -7.73
C GLY A 151 12.37 -19.40 -8.55
N GLU A 152 11.04 -19.38 -8.59
CA GLU A 152 10.25 -18.38 -9.30
C GLU A 152 9.15 -17.87 -8.37
N ASP A 153 8.94 -16.55 -8.39
CA ASP A 153 7.75 -15.94 -7.81
C ASP A 153 6.47 -16.51 -8.48
N PRO A 154 5.35 -16.60 -7.74
CA PRO A 154 4.08 -16.98 -8.33
C PRO A 154 3.68 -16.00 -9.45
N PRO A 155 2.93 -16.44 -10.47
CA PRO A 155 2.37 -15.53 -11.46
C PRO A 155 1.51 -14.46 -10.76
N PRO A 156 1.41 -13.25 -11.32
CA PRO A 156 0.55 -12.22 -10.75
C PRO A 156 -0.91 -12.71 -10.73
N PRO A 157 -1.64 -12.54 -9.61
CA PRO A 157 -3.02 -12.97 -9.50
C PRO A 157 -3.92 -12.23 -10.49
N PRO A 158 -4.98 -12.85 -11.01
CA PRO A 158 -5.95 -12.14 -11.85
C PRO A 158 -6.70 -11.08 -11.04
N MET A 159 -7.27 -10.10 -11.75
CA MET A 159 -8.16 -9.12 -11.13
C MET A 159 -9.41 -9.81 -10.55
N VAL A 160 -9.76 -9.45 -9.32
CA VAL A 160 -11.01 -9.84 -8.65
C VAL A 160 -11.96 -8.64 -8.67
N TRP A 161 -13.19 -8.87 -9.13
CA TRP A 161 -14.22 -7.84 -9.28
C TRP A 161 -15.29 -8.02 -8.21
N GLU A 162 -15.95 -6.92 -7.85
CA GLU A 162 -17.13 -7.00 -6.99
C GLU A 162 -18.23 -7.81 -7.67
N ASN A 163 -19.01 -8.55 -6.87
CA ASN A 163 -20.26 -9.12 -7.32
C ASN A 163 -21.25 -8.01 -7.75
N ALA A 164 -21.60 -7.98 -9.04
CA ALA A 164 -22.50 -7.00 -9.63
C ALA A 164 -23.91 -7.01 -9.01
N ASP A 165 -24.33 -8.16 -8.45
CA ASP A 165 -25.63 -8.35 -7.80
C ASP A 165 -25.58 -8.05 -6.29
N SER A 166 -24.46 -7.52 -5.78
CA SER A 166 -24.31 -7.16 -4.37
C SER A 166 -25.34 -6.11 -3.95
N SER A 167 -26.03 -6.35 -2.83
CA SER A 167 -26.93 -5.37 -2.21
C SER A 167 -26.20 -4.09 -1.79
N ARG A 168 -24.88 -4.17 -1.55
CA ARG A 168 -24.03 -2.99 -1.31
C ARG A 168 -23.93 -2.10 -2.54
N PHE A 169 -23.88 -2.67 -3.75
CA PHE A 169 -23.93 -1.89 -4.99
C PHE A 169 -25.31 -1.29 -5.28
N GLU A 170 -26.39 -1.98 -4.91
CA GLU A 170 -27.73 -1.38 -4.97
C GLU A 170 -27.82 -0.14 -4.09
N SER A 171 -27.35 -0.23 -2.84
CA SER A 171 -27.29 0.90 -1.91
C SER A 171 -26.42 2.04 -2.46
N LEU A 172 -25.21 1.72 -2.94
CA LEU A 172 -24.28 2.71 -3.47
C LEU A 172 -24.87 3.45 -4.68
N ARG A 173 -25.57 2.75 -5.58
CA ARG A 173 -26.27 3.38 -6.72
C ARG A 173 -27.30 4.43 -6.32
N GLN A 174 -27.88 4.37 -5.12
CA GLN A 174 -28.85 5.37 -4.67
C GLN A 174 -28.21 6.71 -4.30
N ILE A 175 -26.93 6.70 -3.90
CA ILE A 175 -26.23 7.91 -3.46
C ILE A 175 -25.41 8.60 -4.56
N LEU A 176 -25.18 7.93 -5.69
CA LEU A 176 -24.37 8.49 -6.78
C LEU A 176 -25.03 9.70 -7.46
N PRO A 177 -24.24 10.69 -7.91
CA PRO A 177 -24.76 11.83 -8.66
C PRO A 177 -25.45 11.35 -9.95
N PRO A 178 -26.62 11.91 -10.33
CA PRO A 178 -27.35 11.51 -11.54
C PRO A 178 -26.48 11.53 -12.81
N ALA A 179 -25.65 12.57 -12.98
CA ALA A 179 -24.75 12.71 -14.12
C ALA A 179 -23.71 11.58 -14.28
N ALA A 180 -23.44 10.81 -13.24
CA ALA A 180 -22.65 9.59 -13.33
C ALA A 180 -23.49 8.36 -13.70
N ARG A 181 -24.73 8.29 -13.23
CA ARG A 181 -25.64 7.15 -13.43
C ARG A 181 -26.28 7.15 -14.81
N ASP A 182 -26.67 8.31 -15.29
CA ASP A 182 -27.40 8.48 -16.53
C ASP A 182 -26.56 8.03 -17.74
N GLU A 183 -27.24 7.66 -18.82
CA GLU A 183 -26.60 7.32 -20.07
C GLU A 183 -25.87 8.54 -20.66
N GLY A 184 -24.71 8.30 -21.24
CA GLY A 184 -23.92 9.35 -21.88
C GLY A 184 -22.47 8.94 -22.11
N PRO A 185 -21.65 9.86 -22.65
CA PRO A 185 -20.24 9.60 -22.88
C PRO A 185 -19.53 9.18 -21.59
N LEU A 186 -18.81 8.05 -21.62
CA LEU A 186 -18.12 7.48 -20.46
C LEU A 186 -17.24 8.52 -19.74
N ILE A 187 -16.49 9.33 -20.49
CA ILE A 187 -15.63 10.37 -19.94
C ILE A 187 -16.40 11.40 -19.09
N LYS A 188 -17.64 11.73 -19.46
CA LYS A 188 -18.48 12.66 -18.69
C LYS A 188 -18.97 12.03 -17.39
N ARG A 189 -19.33 10.74 -17.43
CA ARG A 189 -19.75 9.96 -16.25
C ARG A 189 -18.58 9.80 -15.26
N VAL A 190 -17.41 9.46 -15.76
CA VAL A 190 -16.14 9.39 -15.00
C VAL A 190 -15.80 10.73 -14.37
N ARG A 191 -15.86 11.82 -15.14
CA ARG A 191 -15.65 13.18 -14.63
C ARG A 191 -16.67 13.55 -13.54
N ALA A 192 -17.94 13.18 -13.72
CA ALA A 192 -18.98 13.46 -12.74
C ALA A 192 -18.72 12.75 -11.39
N LEU A 193 -18.30 11.48 -11.41
CA LEU A 193 -17.89 10.76 -10.20
C LEU A 193 -16.65 11.39 -9.55
N SER A 194 -15.61 11.64 -10.34
CA SER A 194 -14.35 12.23 -9.86
C SER A 194 -14.57 13.60 -9.21
N SER A 195 -15.26 14.51 -9.90
CA SER A 195 -15.59 15.84 -9.35
C SER A 195 -16.44 15.76 -8.09
N TRP A 196 -17.41 14.84 -8.03
CA TRP A 196 -18.24 14.68 -6.85
C TRP A 196 -17.41 14.23 -5.65
N LEU A 197 -16.62 13.16 -5.79
CA LEU A 197 -15.78 12.66 -4.70
C LEU A 197 -14.73 13.68 -4.26
N ALA A 198 -14.02 14.32 -5.18
CA ALA A 198 -13.03 15.35 -4.86
C ALA A 198 -13.64 16.52 -4.07
N SER A 199 -14.92 16.83 -4.28
CA SER A 199 -15.64 17.87 -3.51
C SER A 199 -16.34 17.37 -2.24
N SER A 200 -16.29 16.07 -1.96
CA SER A 200 -17.11 15.47 -0.89
C SER A 200 -16.47 15.55 0.50
N TRP A 201 -15.13 15.51 0.60
CA TRP A 201 -14.42 15.64 1.89
C TRP A 201 -13.02 16.22 1.72
N GLU A 202 -12.45 16.72 2.81
CA GLU A 202 -11.06 17.18 2.91
C GLU A 202 -10.08 16.00 2.98
N HIS A 203 -9.01 16.05 2.20
CA HIS A 203 -7.92 15.07 2.29
C HIS A 203 -7.23 15.16 3.66
N THR A 204 -7.31 14.07 4.43
CA THR A 204 -6.70 13.97 5.77
C THR A 204 -5.67 12.85 5.81
N SER A 205 -4.39 13.20 5.98
CA SER A 205 -3.27 12.24 6.06
C SER A 205 -2.95 11.82 7.50
N SER A 206 -2.05 10.85 7.64
CA SER A 206 -1.50 10.38 8.92
C SER A 206 -0.72 11.44 9.72
N ALA A 207 -0.42 12.59 9.12
CA ALA A 207 0.17 13.73 9.84
C ALA A 207 -0.87 14.48 10.70
N ARG A 208 -2.17 14.29 10.46
CA ARG A 208 -3.28 15.02 11.13
C ARG A 208 -4.27 14.12 11.86
N ALA A 209 -4.19 12.82 11.64
CA ALA A 209 -5.04 11.81 12.25
C ALA A 209 -4.28 10.49 12.37
N GLU A 210 -4.70 9.64 13.30
CA GLU A 210 -4.03 8.36 13.57
C GLU A 210 -4.85 7.14 13.11
N GLN A 211 -6.17 7.31 12.97
CA GLN A 211 -7.08 6.20 12.69
C GLN A 211 -7.46 6.18 11.22
N TYR A 212 -7.12 5.10 10.53
CA TYR A 212 -7.47 4.91 9.12
C TYR A 212 -8.95 4.60 8.93
N ALA A 213 -9.55 5.22 7.91
CA ALA A 213 -10.87 4.82 7.47
C ALA A 213 -10.80 3.49 6.70
N PRO A 214 -11.85 2.65 6.77
CA PRO A 214 -11.92 1.45 5.94
C PRO A 214 -12.08 1.83 4.47
N TRP A 215 -11.74 0.90 3.55
CA TRP A 215 -11.96 1.04 2.10
C TRP A 215 -13.42 0.74 1.73
N ASP A 216 -14.36 1.24 2.51
CA ASP A 216 -15.80 1.09 2.31
C ASP A 216 -16.39 2.42 1.87
N ALA A 217 -16.90 2.49 0.64
CA ALA A 217 -17.30 3.75 0.01
C ALA A 217 -18.37 4.52 0.81
N GLU A 218 -19.38 3.82 1.34
CA GLU A 218 -20.43 4.47 2.13
C GLU A 218 -19.92 4.95 3.47
N THR A 219 -19.08 4.17 4.14
CA THR A 219 -18.43 4.56 5.38
C THR A 219 -17.56 5.79 5.17
N LEU A 220 -16.81 5.85 4.07
CA LEU A 220 -16.01 7.02 3.71
C LEU A 220 -16.87 8.27 3.51
N LEU A 221 -17.98 8.14 2.78
CA LEU A 221 -18.92 9.23 2.55
C LEU A 221 -19.67 9.66 3.83
N ALA A 222 -19.76 8.78 4.83
CA ALA A 222 -20.31 9.12 6.14
C ALA A 222 -19.28 9.78 7.07
N TRP A 223 -18.07 9.22 7.15
CA TRP A 223 -17.06 9.62 8.14
C TRP A 223 -16.21 10.80 7.71
N ALA A 224 -15.76 10.81 6.45
CA ALA A 224 -14.76 11.77 5.99
C ALA A 224 -15.28 13.21 5.90
N PRO A 225 -16.51 13.49 5.41
CA PRO A 225 -17.04 14.84 5.40
C PRO A 225 -17.24 15.41 6.81
N GLY A 226 -17.72 14.57 7.73
CA GLY A 226 -17.93 14.93 9.14
C GLY A 226 -16.65 15.01 9.95
N GLN A 227 -15.53 14.46 9.45
CA GLN A 227 -14.26 14.33 10.18
C GLN A 227 -14.42 13.58 11.51
N ILE A 228 -15.38 12.64 11.58
CA ILE A 228 -15.76 11.88 12.76
C ILE A 228 -15.89 10.42 12.34
N GLY A 229 -14.92 9.60 12.74
CA GLY A 229 -14.87 8.17 12.51
C GLY A 229 -15.00 7.37 13.81
N HIS A 230 -14.30 6.24 13.85
CA HIS A 230 -14.33 5.33 15.00
C HIS A 230 -14.00 6.05 16.32
N ASN A 231 -14.80 5.78 17.36
CA ASN A 231 -14.67 6.42 18.68
C ASN A 231 -14.64 7.97 18.63
N GLY A 232 -15.33 8.58 17.66
CA GLY A 232 -15.42 10.03 17.51
C GLY A 232 -14.12 10.72 17.08
N LYS A 233 -13.10 9.97 16.66
CA LYS A 233 -11.81 10.52 16.24
C LYS A 233 -11.84 10.92 14.78
N ARG A 234 -11.00 11.88 14.41
CA ARG A 234 -10.78 12.23 13.01
C ARG A 234 -10.23 11.02 12.25
N PRO A 235 -10.86 10.59 11.15
CA PRO A 235 -10.32 9.54 10.30
C PRO A 235 -9.23 10.09 9.37
N VAL A 236 -8.21 9.28 9.11
CA VAL A 236 -7.34 9.42 7.94
C VAL A 236 -8.17 9.00 6.73
N ALA A 237 -8.41 9.96 5.84
CA ALA A 237 -9.18 9.83 4.61
C ALA A 237 -8.44 10.58 3.50
N MET A 238 -7.40 9.94 2.97
CA MET A 238 -6.47 10.48 1.97
C MET A 238 -6.64 9.83 0.59
N CYS A 239 -5.72 10.09 -0.35
CA CYS A 239 -5.79 9.68 -1.77
C CYS A 239 -6.31 8.26 -2.01
N VAL A 240 -5.80 7.26 -1.27
CA VAL A 240 -6.23 5.87 -1.36
C VAL A 240 -7.73 5.66 -1.12
N HIS A 241 -8.32 6.42 -0.21
CA HIS A 241 -9.74 6.33 0.11
C HIS A 241 -10.61 6.97 -0.97
N TYR A 242 -10.15 8.04 -1.63
CA TYR A 242 -10.85 8.58 -2.81
C TYR A 242 -10.84 7.57 -3.96
N ALA A 243 -9.70 6.91 -4.20
CA ALA A 243 -9.59 5.90 -5.24
C ALA A 243 -10.44 4.66 -4.95
N ALA A 244 -10.41 4.14 -3.72
CA ALA A 244 -11.26 3.03 -3.30
C ALA A 244 -12.75 3.37 -3.45
N ALA A 245 -13.19 4.52 -2.94
CA ALA A 245 -14.56 4.98 -3.09
C ALA A 245 -14.95 5.14 -4.58
N PHE A 246 -14.08 5.73 -5.39
CA PHE A 246 -14.30 5.89 -6.83
C PHE A 246 -14.46 4.54 -7.54
N VAL A 247 -13.59 3.57 -7.24
CA VAL A 247 -13.62 2.23 -7.85
C VAL A 247 -14.91 1.49 -7.50
N SER A 248 -15.34 1.49 -6.23
CA SER A 248 -16.63 0.91 -5.84
C SER A 248 -17.80 1.63 -6.53
N CYS A 249 -17.78 2.97 -6.57
CA CYS A 249 -18.83 3.77 -7.21
C CYS A 249 -18.92 3.52 -8.72
N ALA A 250 -17.79 3.41 -9.40
CA ALA A 250 -17.73 3.15 -10.84
C ALA A 250 -18.25 1.74 -11.17
N GLN A 251 -17.80 0.72 -10.43
CA GLN A 251 -18.27 -0.65 -10.62
C GLN A 251 -19.77 -0.79 -10.35
N ALA A 252 -20.31 -0.10 -9.33
CA ALA A 252 -21.73 -0.12 -9.02
C ALA A 252 -22.64 0.36 -10.16
N ILE A 253 -22.10 1.10 -11.14
CA ILE A 253 -22.81 1.56 -12.35
C ILE A 253 -22.27 0.93 -13.64
N GLY A 254 -21.62 -0.22 -13.51
CA GLY A 254 -21.13 -1.03 -14.63
C GLY A 254 -19.92 -0.45 -15.35
N ILE A 255 -19.15 0.44 -14.72
CA ILE A 255 -17.89 0.97 -15.26
C ILE A 255 -16.73 0.18 -14.65
N PRO A 256 -15.98 -0.62 -15.44
CA PRO A 256 -14.83 -1.34 -14.93
C PRO A 256 -13.73 -0.36 -14.48
N ALA A 257 -13.39 -0.42 -13.20
CA ALA A 257 -12.38 0.42 -12.58
C ALA A 257 -11.56 -0.37 -11.56
N ARG A 258 -10.28 -0.04 -11.41
CA ARG A 258 -9.38 -0.67 -10.45
C ARG A 258 -8.50 0.34 -9.74
N CYS A 259 -8.04 -0.02 -8.56
CA CYS A 259 -7.14 0.78 -7.74
C CYS A 259 -5.70 0.68 -8.24
N ALA A 260 -5.01 1.82 -8.38
CA ALA A 260 -3.60 1.89 -8.78
C ALA A 260 -2.76 2.72 -7.80
N VAL A 261 -1.58 2.19 -7.46
CA VAL A 261 -0.59 2.79 -6.57
C VAL A 261 0.54 3.36 -7.41
N LEU A 262 1.01 4.54 -7.04
CA LEU A 262 2.10 5.25 -7.68
C LEU A 262 3.15 5.62 -6.64
N THR A 263 4.42 5.50 -6.99
CA THR A 263 5.49 6.03 -6.15
C THR A 263 6.74 6.40 -6.95
N GLU A 264 7.46 7.42 -6.47
CA GLU A 264 8.81 7.73 -6.95
C GLU A 264 9.80 6.60 -6.65
N ALA A 265 9.69 5.95 -5.48
CA ALA A 265 10.51 4.81 -5.04
C ALA A 265 9.87 4.14 -3.81
N VAL A 266 10.17 2.87 -3.52
CA VAL A 266 9.52 2.10 -2.45
C VAL A 266 9.51 2.80 -1.08
N ASN A 267 10.63 3.43 -0.71
CA ASN A 267 10.75 4.14 0.55
C ASN A 267 10.39 5.64 0.42
N SER A 268 10.12 6.19 -0.77
CA SER A 268 9.86 7.63 -0.93
C SER A 268 8.54 8.07 -0.26
N PHE A 269 8.48 9.33 0.16
CA PHE A 269 7.23 9.97 0.56
C PHE A 269 6.41 10.48 -0.63
N ASN A 270 6.98 10.43 -1.84
CA ASN A 270 6.35 10.86 -3.08
C ASN A 270 5.48 9.75 -3.69
N GLY A 271 4.57 9.23 -2.87
CA GLY A 271 3.56 8.26 -3.28
C GLY A 271 2.23 8.93 -3.67
N HIS A 272 1.42 8.23 -4.44
CA HIS A 272 0.03 8.60 -4.70
C HIS A 272 -0.82 7.36 -4.96
N PHE A 273 -2.13 7.51 -4.85
CA PHE A 273 -3.08 6.44 -5.10
C PHE A 273 -4.22 6.99 -5.95
N VAL A 274 -4.47 6.34 -7.08
CA VAL A 274 -5.42 6.76 -8.12
C VAL A 274 -6.28 5.60 -8.56
N ALA A 275 -7.22 5.85 -9.46
CA ALA A 275 -8.00 4.83 -10.13
C ALA A 275 -7.59 4.70 -11.61
N GLU A 276 -7.78 3.51 -12.17
CA GLU A 276 -7.75 3.26 -13.60
C GLU A 276 -9.14 2.82 -14.05
N VAL A 277 -9.64 3.37 -15.16
CA VAL A 277 -10.95 3.04 -15.74
C VAL A 277 -10.77 2.47 -17.14
N TRP A 278 -11.45 1.36 -17.45
CA TRP A 278 -11.37 0.78 -18.79
C TRP A 278 -12.23 1.55 -19.80
N PHE A 279 -11.61 2.04 -20.87
CA PHE A 279 -12.29 2.73 -21.96
C PHE A 279 -12.36 1.80 -23.18
N ASP A 280 -13.51 1.13 -23.38
CA ASP A 280 -13.69 0.15 -24.46
C ASP A 280 -13.32 0.67 -25.85
N HIS A 281 -13.75 1.90 -26.19
CA HIS A 281 -13.47 2.54 -27.48
C HIS A 281 -11.99 2.89 -27.70
N LEU A 282 -11.21 3.02 -26.62
CA LEU A 282 -9.76 3.26 -26.67
C LEU A 282 -8.96 1.97 -26.45
N ARG A 283 -9.63 0.88 -26.02
CA ARG A 283 -9.02 -0.38 -25.61
C ARG A 283 -7.85 -0.21 -24.63
N LYS A 284 -8.02 0.66 -23.64
CA LYS A 284 -7.00 0.90 -22.62
C LYS A 284 -7.60 1.33 -21.29
N TRP A 285 -6.82 1.10 -20.23
CA TRP A 285 -7.03 1.70 -18.92
C TRP A 285 -6.65 3.19 -18.96
N VAL A 286 -7.51 4.05 -18.43
CA VAL A 286 -7.34 5.50 -18.35
C VAL A 286 -7.18 5.91 -16.90
N VAL A 287 -6.17 6.73 -16.61
CA VAL A 287 -5.90 7.19 -15.24
C VAL A 287 -6.87 8.30 -14.84
N VAL A 288 -7.43 8.14 -13.65
CA VAL A 288 -8.34 9.10 -13.00
C VAL A 288 -7.85 9.33 -11.59
N ASP A 289 -7.61 10.59 -11.22
CA ASP A 289 -7.31 10.96 -9.83
C ASP A 289 -8.56 11.58 -9.18
N PRO A 290 -9.35 10.80 -8.41
CA PRO A 290 -10.54 11.30 -7.75
C PRO A 290 -10.25 12.14 -6.50
N ASN A 291 -9.00 12.20 -6.03
CA ASN A 291 -8.61 13.07 -4.92
C ASN A 291 -8.40 14.51 -5.40
N THR A 292 -7.71 14.70 -6.53
CA THR A 292 -7.46 16.05 -7.09
C THR A 292 -8.42 16.44 -8.20
N ASP A 293 -9.30 15.53 -8.62
CA ASP A 293 -10.16 15.63 -9.81
C ASP A 293 -9.37 15.85 -11.10
N ALA A 294 -8.25 15.14 -11.26
CA ALA A 294 -7.40 15.21 -12.43
C ALA A 294 -7.69 14.08 -13.43
N LEU A 295 -7.79 14.45 -14.70
CA LEU A 295 -7.67 13.55 -15.84
C LEU A 295 -6.42 13.90 -16.63
N PHE A 296 -5.73 12.89 -17.15
CA PHE A 296 -4.53 13.06 -17.94
C PHE A 296 -4.87 12.92 -19.42
N LEU A 297 -4.55 13.91 -20.25
CA LEU A 297 -4.89 13.96 -21.66
C LEU A 297 -3.69 14.33 -22.53
N LYS A 298 -3.65 13.72 -23.71
CA LYS A 298 -2.76 14.09 -24.81
C LYS A 298 -3.62 14.35 -26.04
N ASN A 299 -3.62 15.59 -26.52
CA ASN A 299 -4.43 16.03 -27.65
C ASN A 299 -5.94 15.72 -27.47
N GLY A 300 -6.46 15.92 -26.25
CA GLY A 300 -7.86 15.63 -25.92
C GLY A 300 -8.19 14.14 -25.74
N ILE A 301 -7.22 13.24 -25.88
CA ILE A 301 -7.41 11.80 -25.66
C ILE A 301 -6.91 11.45 -24.26
N PRO A 302 -7.74 10.81 -23.40
CA PRO A 302 -7.33 10.37 -22.08
C PRO A 302 -6.17 9.38 -22.13
N MET A 303 -5.25 9.47 -21.17
CA MET A 303 -4.00 8.72 -21.14
C MET A 303 -4.09 7.52 -20.20
N SER A 304 -3.45 6.44 -20.62
CA SER A 304 -3.07 5.29 -19.79
C SER A 304 -1.84 5.60 -18.95
N MET A 305 -1.59 4.77 -17.94
CA MET A 305 -0.42 4.92 -17.08
C MET A 305 0.90 4.79 -17.86
N ASP A 306 0.99 3.90 -18.85
CA ASP A 306 2.15 3.80 -19.76
C ASP A 306 2.42 5.12 -20.48
N GLU A 307 1.36 5.77 -20.99
CA GLU A 307 1.49 7.03 -21.72
C GLU A 307 1.91 8.18 -20.81
N ILE A 308 1.46 8.18 -19.54
CA ILE A 308 1.85 9.17 -18.54
C ILE A 308 3.32 8.99 -18.16
N GLN A 309 3.74 7.76 -17.87
CA GLN A 309 5.13 7.42 -17.61
C GLN A 309 6.05 7.80 -18.78
N ALA A 310 5.60 7.54 -20.01
CA ALA A 310 6.34 7.91 -21.22
C ALA A 310 6.40 9.42 -21.47
N ALA A 311 5.41 10.21 -21.02
CA ALA A 311 5.46 11.66 -21.07
C ALA A 311 6.52 12.24 -20.10
N GLY A 312 6.85 11.50 -19.04
CA GLY A 312 7.95 11.81 -18.14
C GLY A 312 7.62 12.98 -17.19
N LYS A 313 8.52 13.96 -17.13
CA LYS A 313 8.40 15.12 -16.22
C LYS A 313 7.52 16.22 -16.82
N ASN A 314 7.03 17.12 -15.97
CA ASN A 314 6.23 18.29 -16.37
C ASN A 314 4.88 17.92 -17.00
N LEU A 315 4.12 17.06 -16.33
CA LEU A 315 2.78 16.64 -16.72
C LEU A 315 1.73 17.75 -16.64
N LYS A 316 2.03 18.93 -16.10
CA LYS A 316 1.07 20.04 -15.95
C LYS A 316 0.21 20.30 -17.20
N THR A 317 0.82 20.30 -18.38
CA THR A 317 0.11 20.56 -19.66
C THR A 317 -0.74 19.38 -20.13
N HIS A 318 -0.58 18.22 -19.51
CA HIS A 318 -1.37 17.02 -19.74
C HIS A 318 -2.51 16.85 -18.73
N ILE A 319 -2.63 17.71 -17.71
CA ILE A 319 -3.65 17.57 -16.69
C ILE A 319 -4.83 18.49 -16.98
N GLU A 320 -6.02 17.91 -17.04
CA GLU A 320 -7.28 18.63 -17.01
C GLU A 320 -7.97 18.40 -15.66
N TYR A 321 -8.08 19.47 -14.89
CA TYR A 321 -8.76 19.51 -13.61
C TYR A 321 -10.26 19.74 -13.81
N GLY A 322 -11.08 18.97 -13.10
CA GLY A 322 -12.52 19.20 -13.04
C GLY A 322 -12.91 20.17 -11.91
N ARG A 323 -14.22 20.38 -11.73
CA ARG A 323 -14.74 21.34 -10.74
C ARG A 323 -14.45 20.93 -9.29
N GLY A 324 -14.24 19.64 -9.02
CA GLY A 324 -13.94 19.16 -7.67
C GLY A 324 -12.59 19.67 -7.16
N THR A 325 -11.68 19.99 -8.09
CA THR A 325 -10.38 20.60 -7.78
C THR A 325 -10.51 21.94 -7.06
N GLU A 326 -11.57 22.72 -7.30
CA GLU A 326 -11.77 24.03 -6.64
C GLU A 326 -11.86 23.88 -5.12
N PHE A 327 -12.59 22.87 -4.65
CA PHE A 327 -12.69 22.54 -3.24
C PHE A 327 -11.32 22.08 -2.69
N GLN A 328 -10.64 21.19 -3.41
CA GLN A 328 -9.35 20.64 -2.97
C GLN A 328 -8.24 21.68 -2.89
N ARG A 329 -8.25 22.68 -3.77
CA ARG A 329 -7.29 23.80 -3.76
C ARG A 329 -7.48 24.74 -2.57
N THR A 330 -8.54 24.59 -1.78
CA THR A 330 -8.67 25.31 -0.50
C THR A 330 -7.70 24.79 0.58
N PHE A 331 -7.12 23.60 0.38
CA PHE A 331 -6.17 22.98 1.31
C PHE A 331 -4.72 23.15 0.82
N PRO A 332 -3.86 23.89 1.57
CA PRO A 332 -2.50 24.19 1.13
C PRO A 332 -1.63 22.96 0.81
N HIS A 333 -1.75 21.89 1.60
CA HIS A 333 -0.98 20.65 1.37
C HIS A 333 -1.36 19.95 0.06
N ILE A 334 -2.60 20.12 -0.41
CA ILE A 334 -3.04 19.59 -1.71
C ILE A 334 -2.50 20.45 -2.85
N VAL A 335 -2.50 21.78 -2.69
CA VAL A 335 -1.88 22.67 -3.68
C VAL A 335 -0.39 22.34 -3.85
N GLU A 336 0.32 22.17 -2.73
CA GLU A 336 1.73 21.76 -2.73
C GLU A 336 1.92 20.41 -3.41
N PHE A 337 1.16 19.38 -3.01
CA PHE A 337 1.21 18.06 -3.64
C PHE A 337 0.98 18.14 -5.16
N MET A 338 -0.03 18.88 -5.61
CA MET A 338 -0.32 19.03 -7.03
C MET A 338 0.85 19.66 -7.78
N GLN A 339 1.44 20.73 -7.25
CA GLN A 339 2.52 21.47 -7.91
C GLN A 339 3.87 20.74 -7.88
N GLU A 340 4.18 20.12 -6.74
CA GLU A 340 5.50 19.56 -6.46
C GLU A 340 5.60 18.08 -6.81
N ASN A 341 4.48 17.38 -6.89
CA ASN A 341 4.45 15.95 -7.17
C ASN A 341 3.68 15.63 -8.46
N LEU A 342 2.37 15.88 -8.50
CA LEU A 342 1.48 15.47 -9.58
C LEU A 342 1.85 16.13 -10.93
N GLU A 343 1.90 17.47 -10.96
CA GLU A 343 2.20 18.28 -12.15
C GLU A 343 3.64 18.09 -12.63
N LYS A 344 4.56 17.71 -11.75
CA LYS A 344 5.96 17.41 -12.08
C LYS A 344 6.17 15.97 -12.55
N GLY A 345 5.19 15.09 -12.33
CA GLY A 345 5.29 13.67 -12.70
C GLY A 345 6.13 12.83 -11.73
N VAL A 346 6.27 13.26 -10.47
CA VAL A 346 7.19 12.63 -9.51
C VAL A 346 6.69 11.25 -9.08
N CYS A 347 5.42 11.11 -8.68
CA CYS A 347 4.88 9.83 -8.23
C CYS A 347 4.77 8.76 -9.33
N PHE A 348 4.86 9.12 -10.61
CA PHE A 348 4.60 8.18 -11.71
C PHE A 348 5.77 7.26 -12.04
N GLN A 349 6.91 7.30 -11.33
CA GLN A 349 8.08 6.49 -11.69
C GLN A 349 7.80 4.99 -11.66
N HIS A 350 7.13 4.52 -10.60
CA HIS A 350 6.71 3.14 -10.42
C HIS A 350 5.20 3.07 -10.26
N ARG A 351 4.60 1.97 -10.71
CA ARG A 351 3.17 1.70 -10.51
C ARG A 351 2.93 0.30 -10.00
N SER A 352 1.83 0.15 -9.29
CA SER A 352 1.22 -1.13 -8.97
C SER A 352 -0.29 -1.06 -9.14
N VAL A 353 -0.92 -2.20 -9.33
CA VAL A 353 -2.38 -2.36 -9.25
C VAL A 353 -2.72 -3.17 -8.01
N TRP A 354 -3.75 -2.75 -7.28
CA TRP A 354 -4.38 -3.59 -6.26
C TRP A 354 -5.25 -4.62 -6.98
N PHE A 355 -4.90 -5.91 -6.92
CA PHE A 355 -5.55 -6.91 -7.79
C PHE A 355 -7.00 -7.22 -7.42
N ARG A 356 -7.49 -6.68 -6.29
CA ARG A 356 -8.88 -6.83 -5.85
C ARG A 356 -9.65 -5.54 -6.04
N SER A 357 -10.93 -5.63 -6.37
CA SER A 357 -11.83 -4.47 -6.47
C SER A 357 -13.21 -4.77 -5.87
N ASP A 358 -13.35 -5.92 -5.20
CA ASP A 358 -14.49 -6.38 -4.39
C ASP A 358 -14.40 -5.88 -2.94
N LEU A 359 -14.20 -4.56 -2.82
CA LEU A 359 -13.90 -3.91 -1.55
C LEU A 359 -15.09 -3.90 -0.57
N LEU A 360 -16.32 -4.11 -1.07
CA LEU A 360 -17.53 -4.06 -0.26
C LEU A 360 -18.01 -5.45 0.21
N GLU A 361 -17.90 -6.47 -0.64
CA GLU A 361 -18.22 -7.87 -0.28
C GLU A 361 -17.11 -8.48 0.58
N HIS A 362 -15.85 -8.12 0.31
CA HIS A 362 -14.69 -8.63 1.02
C HIS A 362 -13.82 -7.53 1.67
N PRO A 363 -14.38 -6.72 2.59
CA PRO A 363 -13.63 -5.68 3.28
C PRO A 363 -12.47 -6.25 4.11
N GLU A 364 -12.55 -7.53 4.50
CA GLU A 364 -11.50 -8.26 5.20
C GLU A 364 -10.24 -8.50 4.36
N PHE A 365 -10.18 -8.15 3.06
CA PHE A 365 -8.94 -8.15 2.29
C PHE A 365 -8.35 -6.75 2.08
N SER A 366 -9.05 -5.69 2.49
CA SER A 366 -8.51 -4.34 2.40
C SER A 366 -7.37 -4.13 3.40
N PRO A 367 -6.31 -3.40 3.04
CA PRO A 367 -5.20 -3.13 3.94
C PRO A 367 -5.63 -2.11 5.01
N PRO A 368 -5.28 -2.34 6.30
CA PRO A 368 -5.85 -1.56 7.39
C PRO A 368 -5.27 -0.14 7.52
N ALA A 369 -4.08 0.13 6.97
CA ALA A 369 -3.42 1.43 7.10
C ALA A 369 -2.57 1.80 5.87
N HIS A 370 -3.08 1.54 4.66
CA HIS A 370 -2.33 1.81 3.43
C HIS A 370 -1.77 3.24 3.35
N GLY A 371 -0.53 3.38 2.91
CA GLY A 371 0.16 4.67 2.81
C GLY A 371 0.65 5.25 4.14
N SER A 372 0.50 4.52 5.27
CA SER A 372 1.20 4.85 6.52
C SER A 372 2.65 4.32 6.58
N LEU A 373 3.01 3.45 5.65
CA LEU A 373 4.26 2.69 5.58
C LEU A 373 4.85 2.78 4.16
N SER A 374 6.07 2.27 3.98
CA SER A 374 6.75 2.16 2.67
C SER A 374 6.22 1.00 1.81
N TYR A 375 4.89 0.82 1.79
CA TYR A 375 4.16 -0.30 1.18
C TYR A 375 4.60 -1.68 1.71
N CYS A 376 3.66 -2.57 1.96
CA CYS A 376 4.02 -3.93 2.40
C CYS A 376 3.01 -4.98 2.01
N GLU A 377 1.85 -4.56 1.58
CA GLU A 377 0.75 -5.41 1.20
C GLU A 377 1.15 -6.35 0.06
N ILE A 378 0.88 -7.65 0.23
CA ILE A 378 1.11 -8.63 -0.85
C ILE A 378 0.05 -8.50 -1.96
N GLY A 379 -1.01 -7.72 -1.72
CA GLY A 379 -2.07 -7.42 -2.69
C GLY A 379 -1.65 -6.55 -3.89
N LEU A 380 -0.41 -6.06 -3.88
CA LEU A 380 0.15 -5.17 -4.90
C LEU A 380 0.85 -5.97 -6.01
N VAL A 381 0.45 -5.72 -7.25
CA VAL A 381 1.13 -6.22 -8.44
C VAL A 381 1.93 -5.09 -9.08
N TRP A 382 3.25 -5.11 -8.87
CA TRP A 382 4.20 -4.12 -9.39
C TRP A 382 4.59 -4.40 -10.83
N GLU A 383 5.21 -3.44 -11.51
CA GLU A 383 5.76 -3.68 -12.85
C GLU A 383 6.95 -4.64 -12.78
N GLN A 384 7.05 -5.56 -13.75
CA GLN A 384 8.15 -6.53 -13.79
C GLN A 384 9.54 -5.90 -13.79
N ARG A 385 9.68 -4.69 -14.36
CA ARG A 385 10.94 -3.94 -14.33
C ARG A 385 11.38 -3.54 -12.92
N ASP A 386 10.45 -3.43 -11.99
CA ASP A 386 10.69 -2.91 -10.64
C ASP A 386 11.31 -3.96 -9.71
N ARG A 387 11.17 -5.26 -10.03
CA ARG A 387 11.64 -6.37 -9.19
C ARG A 387 13.11 -6.25 -8.82
N GLU A 388 13.95 -5.93 -9.79
CA GLU A 388 15.40 -5.80 -9.61
C GLU A 388 15.84 -4.37 -9.27
N THR A 389 14.91 -3.41 -9.21
CA THR A 389 15.19 -1.99 -8.93
C THR A 389 14.58 -1.54 -7.61
N GLY A 390 14.75 -2.36 -6.57
CA GLY A 390 14.38 -2.00 -5.20
C GLY A 390 12.99 -2.44 -4.74
N PHE A 391 12.23 -3.19 -5.55
CA PHE A 391 10.93 -3.74 -5.15
C PHE A 391 10.96 -5.25 -4.87
N GLY A 392 12.14 -5.84 -4.71
CA GLY A 392 12.31 -7.29 -4.50
C GLY A 392 11.59 -7.87 -3.28
N MET A 393 11.13 -7.04 -2.34
CA MET A 393 10.32 -7.46 -1.19
C MET A 393 8.85 -7.77 -1.52
N PHE A 394 8.38 -7.58 -2.77
CA PHE A 394 7.01 -7.91 -3.16
C PHE A 394 6.94 -9.24 -3.94
N PRO A 395 5.83 -10.00 -3.84
CA PRO A 395 5.72 -11.32 -4.46
C PRO A 395 5.17 -11.30 -5.89
N HIS A 396 4.52 -10.22 -6.32
CA HIS A 396 3.78 -10.20 -7.58
C HIS A 396 4.26 -9.10 -8.51
N PHE A 397 4.58 -9.52 -9.74
CA PHE A 397 5.06 -8.65 -10.80
C PHE A 397 4.34 -8.94 -12.11
N GLY A 398 3.71 -7.91 -12.67
CA GLY A 398 3.00 -7.95 -13.94
C GLY A 398 3.87 -7.46 -15.10
N ASN A 399 3.74 -8.11 -16.26
CA ASN A 399 4.26 -7.57 -17.51
C ASN A 399 3.25 -6.58 -18.14
N LYS A 400 3.59 -6.04 -19.30
CA LYS A 400 2.71 -5.11 -20.03
C LYS A 400 1.34 -5.70 -20.37
N ASP A 401 1.26 -7.01 -20.63
CA ASP A 401 -0.01 -7.66 -20.95
C ASP A 401 -0.94 -7.71 -19.75
N TYR A 402 -0.39 -7.94 -18.54
CA TYR A 402 -1.15 -7.88 -17.29
C TYR A 402 -1.80 -6.51 -17.08
N PHE A 403 -1.02 -5.42 -17.22
CA PHE A 403 -1.53 -4.07 -17.01
C PHE A 403 -2.47 -3.61 -18.13
N ASN A 404 -2.34 -4.11 -19.35
CA ASN A 404 -3.19 -3.72 -20.49
C ASN A 404 -4.35 -4.67 -20.75
N ALA A 405 -4.47 -5.78 -20.01
CA ALA A 405 -5.56 -6.73 -20.16
C ALA A 405 -6.92 -6.03 -19.97
N ALA A 406 -7.85 -6.32 -20.87
CA ALA A 406 -9.23 -5.90 -20.72
C ALA A 406 -9.86 -6.57 -19.48
N PRO A 407 -10.84 -5.94 -18.81
CA PRO A 407 -11.58 -6.57 -17.74
C PRO A 407 -12.29 -7.82 -18.26
N VAL A 408 -12.13 -8.94 -17.56
CA VAL A 408 -12.87 -10.18 -17.82
C VAL A 408 -14.26 -9.99 -17.20
N ARG A 409 -15.30 -9.97 -18.04
CA ARG A 409 -16.69 -9.76 -17.62
C ARG A 409 -17.35 -11.05 -17.15
#